data_AF-A0A257JKN0-F1
#
_entry.id   AF-A0A257JKN0-F1
#
_cell.length_a   1.000
_cell.length_b   1.000
_cell.length_c   1.000
_cell.angle_alpha   90.00
_cell.angle_beta   90.00
_cell.angle_gamma   90.00
#
_symmetry.space_group_name_H-M   'P 1'
#
loop_
_entity.id
_entity.type
_entity.pdbx_description
1 polymer ?
#
loop_
_entity_poly.entity_id
_entity_poly.type
_entity_poly.pdbx_seq_one_letter_code
_entity_poly.pdbx_strand_id
1 'polypeptide(L)' 'MAAKPRKPFLLRMSPQVLSAVERLAAAEFRSANVQMEVLIREALAKRGIVIKSDAASEEE' A
#
# COMPACT_ATOMS: atom_id res chain seq x y z
N MET A 1 2.54 -10.89 18.10
CA MET A 1 2.38 -11.13 16.65
C MET A 1 3.52 -10.41 15.94
N ALA A 2 4.43 -11.13 15.30
CA ALA A 2 5.52 -10.49 14.58
C ALA A 2 4.94 -9.82 13.33
N ALA A 3 5.17 -8.51 13.18
CA ALA A 3 4.81 -7.82 11.95
C ALA A 3 5.62 -8.43 10.78
N LYS A 4 4.92 -8.87 9.73
CA LYS A 4 5.54 -9.44 8.53
C LYS A 4 6.62 -8.48 8.00
N PRO A 5 7.80 -8.97 7.58
CA PRO A 5 8.86 -8.11 7.08
C PRO A 5 8.37 -7.31 5.85
N ARG A 6 8.42 -5.98 5.97
CA ARG A 6 8.12 -5.05 4.88
C ARG A 6 9.45 -4.64 4.24
N LYS A 7 9.56 -4.76 2.92
CA LYS A 7 10.74 -4.31 2.17
C LYS A 7 10.66 -2.79 1.96
N PRO A 8 11.61 -1.98 2.48
CA PRO A 8 11.62 -0.55 2.21
C PRO A 8 11.90 -0.29 0.72
N PHE A 9 11.23 0.71 0.15
CA PHE A 9 11.36 1.09 -1.26
C PHE A 9 11.45 2.62 -1.38
N LEU A 10 12.46 3.11 -2.11
CA LEU A 10 12.58 4.54 -2.41
C LEU A 10 11.63 4.90 -3.56
N LEU A 11 10.57 5.62 -3.24
CA LEU A 11 9.59 6.07 -4.22
C LEU A 11 9.88 7.50 -4.67
N ARG A 12 10.05 7.70 -5.98
CA ARG A 12 10.10 9.03 -6.59
C ARG A 12 8.70 9.38 -7.09
N MET A 13 8.13 10.47 -6.58
CA MET A 13 6.80 10.93 -7.00
C MET A 13 6.69 12.47 -6.93
N SER A 14 5.73 13.02 -7.66
CA SER A 14 5.40 14.45 -7.58
C SER A 14 4.94 14.83 -6.17
N PRO A 15 5.40 15.97 -5.61
CA PRO A 15 4.94 16.45 -4.30
C PRO A 15 3.43 16.64 -4.21
N GLN A 16 2.78 17.01 -5.33
CA GLN A 16 1.34 17.23 -5.38
C GLN A 16 0.56 15.92 -5.19
N VAL A 17 1.08 14.83 -5.77
CA VAL A 17 0.47 13.50 -5.63
C VAL A 17 0.66 12.99 -4.20
N LEU A 18 1.86 13.15 -3.62
CA LEU A 18 2.11 12.77 -2.23
C LEU A 18 1.15 13.50 -1.28
N SER A 19 1.00 14.82 -1.45
CA SER A 19 0.09 15.62 -0.64
C SER A 19 -1.38 15.16 -0.76
N ALA A 20 -1.81 14.74 -1.95
CA ALA A 20 -3.15 14.17 -2.14
C ALA A 20 -3.33 12.83 -1.40
N VAL A 21 -2.31 11.96 -1.45
CA VAL A 21 -2.32 10.69 -0.71
C VAL A 21 -2.35 10.93 0.80
N GLU A 22 -1.57 11.88 1.32
CA GLU A 22 -1.55 12.21 2.75
C GLU A 22 -2.91 12.70 3.24
N ARG A 23 -3.58 13.57 2.48
CA ARG A 23 -4.95 14.02 2.79
C ARG A 23 -5.94 12.87 2.81
N LEU A 24 -5.86 11.96 1.83
CA LEU A 24 -6.72 10.78 1.77
C LEU A 24 -6.46 9.83 2.95
N ALA A 25 -5.19 9.58 3.27
CA ALA A 25 -4.79 8.75 4.41
C ALA A 25 -5.34 9.32 5.73
N ALA A 26 -5.25 10.64 5.92
CA ALA A 26 -5.80 11.32 7.09
C ALA A 26 -7.34 11.17 7.17
N ALA A 27 -8.04 11.31 6.04
CA ALA A 27 -9.50 11.14 5.98
C ALA A 27 -9.96 9.70 6.30
N GLU A 28 -9.14 8.70 5.98
CA GLU A 28 -9.43 7.27 6.21
C GLU A 28 -8.77 6.71 7.48
N PHE A 29 -8.22 7.57 8.34
CA PHE A 29 -7.53 7.21 9.59
C PHE A 29 -6.40 6.17 9.40
N ARG A 30 -5.60 6.34 8.33
CA ARG A 30 -4.46 5.47 7.99
C ARG A 30 -3.17 6.28 7.92
N SER A 31 -2.04 5.60 8.04
CA SER A 31 -0.76 6.21 7.68
C SER A 31 -0.63 6.32 6.15
N ALA A 32 0.16 7.29 5.69
CA ALA A 32 0.43 7.47 4.26
C ALA A 32 1.01 6.18 3.63
N ASN A 33 1.87 5.45 4.34
CA ASN A 33 2.44 4.18 3.85
C ASN A 33 1.38 3.09 3.66
N VAL A 34 0.44 2.96 4.60
CA VAL A 34 -0.68 2.00 4.46
C VAL A 34 -1.58 2.41 3.31
N GLN A 35 -1.88 3.71 3.18
CA GLN A 35 -2.72 4.19 2.08
C GLN A 35 -2.07 3.95 0.71
N MET A 36 -0.75 4.12 0.60
CA MET A 36 -0.02 3.79 -0.62
C MET A 36 -0.14 2.33 -1.00
N GLU A 37 -0.05 1.41 -0.03
CA GLU A 37 -0.24 -0.02 -0.29
C GLU A 37 -1.65 -0.33 -0.80
N VAL A 38 -2.69 0.27 -0.18
CA VAL A 38 -4.08 0.11 -0.62
C VAL A 38 -4.26 0.57 -2.06
N LEU A 39 -3.83 1.80 -2.37
CA LEU A 39 -3.95 2.37 -3.73
C LEU A 39 -3.19 1.53 -4.77
N ILE A 40 -2.01 1.02 -4.44
CA ILE A 40 -1.23 0.15 -5.34
C ILE A 40 -1.97 -1.18 -5.56
N ARG A 41 -2.50 -1.81 -4.51
CA ARG A 41 -3.28 -3.06 -4.63
C ARG A 41 -4.53 -2.85 -5.48
N GLU A 42 -5.26 -1.76 -5.28
CA GLU A 42 -6.42 -1.41 -6.12
C GLU A 42 -6.04 -1.19 -7.58
N ALA A 43 -4.94 -0.46 -7.83
CA ALA A 43 -4.45 -0.20 -9.18
C ALA A 43 -4.01 -1.50 -9.90
N LEU A 44 -3.43 -2.45 -9.18
CA LEU A 44 -3.04 -3.76 -9.70
C LEU A 44 -4.26 -4.65 -9.97
N ALA A 45 -5.22 -4.68 -9.04
CA ALA A 45 -6.48 -5.41 -9.22
C ALA A 45 -7.26 -4.91 -10.45
N LYS A 46 -7.31 -3.58 -10.67
CA LYS A 46 -7.90 -2.98 -11.89
C LYS A 46 -7.22 -3.41 -13.19
N ARG A 47 -5.98 -3.92 -13.12
CA ARG A 47 -5.21 -4.47 -14.25
C ARG A 47 -5.26 -6.00 -14.32
N GLY A 48 -6.07 -6.64 -13.48
CA GLY A 48 -6.18 -8.09 -13.40
C GLY A 48 -5.02 -8.77 -12.67
N ILE A 49 -4.16 -8.01 -11.98
CA ILE A 49 -3.04 -8.57 -11.20
C ILE A 49 -3.53 -8.82 -9.78
N VAL A 50 -3.72 -10.10 -9.42
CA VAL A 50 -4.14 -10.52 -8.08
C VAL A 50 -2.93 -10.69 -7.17
N ILE A 51 -2.85 -9.90 -6.10
CA ILE A 51 -1.86 -10.11 -5.04
C ILE A 51 -2.50 -10.97 -3.95
N LYS A 52 -1.88 -12.12 -3.63
CA LYS A 52 -2.29 -12.96 -2.50
C LYS A 52 -2.26 -12.14 -1.20
N SER A 53 -3.23 -12.37 -0.32
CA SER A 53 -3.19 -11.75 1.01
C SER A 53 -1.96 -12.23 1.77
N ASP A 54 -1.35 -11.34 2.54
CA ASP A 54 -0.16 -11.67 3.33
C ASP A 54 -0.44 -12.72 4.42
N ALA A 55 -1.71 -13.02 4.70
CA ALA A 55 -2.16 -14.06 5.62
C ALA A 55 -2.13 -15.47 5.00
N ALA A 56 -2.04 -15.60 3.67
CA ALA A 56 -2.11 -16.89 2.95
C ALA A 56 -0.73 -17.44 2.55
N SER A 57 0.36 -16.92 3.13
CA SER A 57 1.74 -17.29 2.77
C SER A 57 2.51 -17.98 3.90
N GLU A 58 1.83 -18.52 4.91
CA GLU A 58 2.45 -19.40 5.92
C GLU A 58 2.36 -20.89 5.55
N GLU A 59 1.76 -21.22 4.41
CA GLU A 59 1.69 -22.58 3.84
C GLU A 59 2.43 -22.62 2.49
N GLU A 60 3.76 -22.53 2.52
CA GLU A 60 4.66 -23.06 1.48
C GLU A 60 6.07 -23.27 2.02
#